data_AF-A0A3P5DP64-F1
#
_entry.id   AF-A0A3P5DP64-F1
#
_cell.length_a   1.000
_cell.length_b   1.000
_cell.length_c   1.000
_cell.angle_alpha   90.00
_cell.angle_beta   90.00
_cell.angle_gamma   90.00
#
_symmetry.space_group_name_H-M   'P 1'
#
loop_
_entity.id
_entity.type
_entity.pdbx_description
1 polymer ?
#
loop_
_entity_poly.entity_id
_entity_poly.type
_entity_poly.pdbx_seq_one_letter_code
_entity_poly.pdbx_strand_id
1 'polypeptide(L)'
;MSTSMLVKRMIDHANAISLEVNISALAIAEAKGKIKNNEVDVVLLGPQVRFQKPEIEAVAQGKMPVAVIEMKDYGTMNGQAVLEFAMKLLQQ
;
A
#
# COMPACT_ATOMS: atom_id res chain seq x y z
N MET A 1 4.20 -13.12 -6.55
CA MET A 1 2.98 -13.73 -7.13
C MET A 1 1.72 -13.31 -6.36
N SER A 2 1.66 -13.42 -5.03
CA SER A 2 0.47 -13.06 -4.23
C SER A 2 0.14 -11.56 -4.19
N THR A 3 1.14 -10.68 -4.17
CA THR A 3 0.94 -9.22 -4.12
C THR A 3 0.33 -8.66 -5.40
N SER A 4 0.65 -9.25 -6.55
CA SER A 4 0.11 -8.83 -7.85
C SER A 4 -1.40 -9.11 -7.97
N MET A 5 -1.90 -10.20 -7.35
CA MET A 5 -3.32 -10.51 -7.32
C MET A 5 -4.10 -9.52 -6.45
N LEU A 6 -3.57 -9.16 -5.27
CA LEU A 6 -4.19 -8.15 -4.41
C LEU A 6 -4.26 -6.79 -5.11
N VAL A 7 -3.16 -6.36 -5.75
CA VAL A 7 -3.12 -5.11 -6.53
C VAL A 7 -4.20 -5.11 -7.61
N LYS A 8 -4.35 -6.20 -8.35
CA LYS A 8 -5.41 -6.31 -9.37
C LYS A 8 -6.80 -6.12 -8.77
N ARG A 9 -7.10 -6.78 -7.64
CA ARG A 9 -8.39 -6.65 -6.95
C ARG A 9 -8.65 -5.23 -6.44
N MET A 10 -7.60 -4.54 -5.98
CA MET A 10 -7.71 -3.13 -5.58
C MET A 10 -8.03 -2.24 -6.78
N ILE A 11 -7.34 -2.43 -7.91
CA ILE A 11 -7.59 -1.68 -9.15
C ILE A 11 -9.00 -1.96 -9.69
N ASP A 12 -9.44 -3.22 -9.70
CA ASP A 12 -10.78 -3.60 -10.13
C ASP A 12 -11.85 -2.89 -9.28
N HIS A 13 -11.64 -2.80 -7.96
CA HIS A 13 -12.55 -2.08 -7.07
C HIS A 13 -12.50 -0.56 -7.28
N ALA A 14 -11.31 0.02 -7.43
CA ALA A 14 -11.12 1.44 -7.73
C ALA A 14 -11.86 1.85 -9.01
N ASN A 15 -11.74 1.04 -10.07
CA ASN A 15 -12.46 1.24 -11.32
C ASN A 15 -13.99 1.17 -11.13
N ALA A 16 -14.47 0.24 -10.30
CA ALA A 16 -15.90 0.10 -10.02
C ALA A 16 -16.50 1.33 -9.31
N ILE A 17 -15.70 2.03 -8.50
CA ILE A 17 -16.10 3.29 -7.85
C ILE A 17 -15.64 4.54 -8.61
N SER A 18 -15.16 4.39 -9.85
CA SER A 18 -14.62 5.48 -10.69
C SER A 18 -13.54 6.33 -10.01
N LEU A 19 -12.69 5.69 -9.22
CA LEU A 19 -11.57 6.32 -8.52
C LEU A 19 -10.29 6.16 -9.34
N GLU A 20 -9.67 7.28 -9.71
CA GLU A 20 -8.35 7.28 -10.37
C GLU A 20 -7.24 7.09 -9.32
N VAL A 21 -6.70 5.87 -9.27
CA VAL A 21 -5.55 5.54 -8.41
C VAL A 21 -4.56 4.68 -9.18
N ASN A 22 -3.27 4.87 -8.89
CA ASN A 22 -2.21 4.02 -9.38
C ASN A 22 -1.71 3.13 -8.25
N ILE A 23 -1.86 1.81 -8.39
CA ILE A 23 -1.52 0.84 -7.36
C ILE A 23 -0.46 -0.08 -7.92
N SER A 24 0.71 -0.13 -7.28
CA SER A 24 1.83 -0.98 -7.70
C SER A 24 2.42 -1.73 -6.51
N ALA A 25 2.80 -2.99 -6.74
CA ALA A 25 3.54 -3.80 -5.78
C ALA A 25 5.02 -3.81 -6.19
N LEU A 26 5.87 -3.33 -5.29
CA LEU A 26 7.31 -3.18 -5.54
C LEU A 26 8.11 -3.94 -4.48
N ALA A 27 9.36 -4.25 -4.80
CA ALA A 27 10.30 -4.70 -3.78
C ALA A 27 10.60 -3.56 -2.80
N ILE A 28 10.97 -3.90 -1.57
CA ILE A 28 11.23 -2.91 -0.51
C ILE A 28 12.35 -1.94 -0.88
N ALA A 29 13.39 -2.42 -1.57
CA ALA A 29 14.48 -1.57 -2.06
C ALA A 29 13.98 -0.52 -3.07
N GLU A 30 13.11 -0.92 -3.99
CA GLU A 30 12.50 -0.02 -4.98
C GLU A 30 11.53 0.97 -4.33
N ALA A 31 10.70 0.49 -3.39
CA ALA A 31 9.78 1.32 -2.64
C ALA A 31 10.52 2.46 -1.90
N LYS A 32 11.66 2.15 -1.26
CA LYS A 32 12.51 3.18 -0.61
C LYS A 32 12.97 4.26 -1.61
N GLY A 33 13.28 3.89 -2.85
CA GLY A 33 13.63 4.84 -3.90
C GLY A 33 12.47 5.78 -4.23
N LYS A 34 11.29 5.23 -4.50
CA LYS A 34 10.08 6.01 -4.81
C LYS A 34 9.65 6.93 -3.66
N ILE A 35 9.73 6.44 -2.42
CA ILE A 35 9.45 7.22 -1.21
C ILE A 35 10.40 8.42 -1.11
N LYS A 36 11.70 8.21 -1.34
CA LYS A 36 12.69 9.31 -1.34
C LYS A 36 12.41 10.35 -2.42
N ASN A 37 11.98 9.89 -3.59
CA ASN A 37 11.62 10.74 -4.72
C ASN A 37 10.22 11.37 -4.60
N ASN A 38 9.46 11.05 -3.54
CA ASN A 38 8.12 11.56 -3.31
C ASN A 38 7.12 11.20 -4.43
N GLU A 39 7.26 10.01 -5.02
CA GLU A 39 6.44 9.49 -6.13
C GLU A 39 5.18 8.72 -5.68
N VAL A 40 4.92 8.67 -4.37
CA VAL A 40 3.82 7.89 -3.77
C VAL A 40 3.14 8.67 -2.66
N ASP A 41 1.81 8.53 -2.56
CA ASP A 41 1.01 9.20 -1.53
C ASP A 41 0.83 8.37 -0.26
N VAL A 42 0.86 7.04 -0.37
CA VAL A 42 0.68 6.10 0.74
C VAL A 42 1.49 4.83 0.52
N VAL A 43 2.05 4.28 1.59
CA VAL A 43 2.82 3.04 1.56
C VAL A 43 2.14 1.97 2.40
N LEU A 44 1.80 0.85 1.75
CA LEU A 44 1.22 -0.32 2.40
C LEU A 44 2.22 -1.48 2.41
N LEU A 45 2.51 -1.98 3.60
CA LEU A 45 3.40 -3.12 3.82
C LEU A 45 2.59 -4.40 3.99
N GLY A 46 3.01 -5.47 3.32
CA GLY A 46 2.44 -6.80 3.58
C GLY A 46 2.70 -7.25 5.02
N PRO A 47 1.81 -8.06 5.61
CA PRO A 47 1.93 -8.51 7.01
C PRO A 47 3.24 -9.29 7.26
N GLN A 48 3.76 -9.97 6.24
CA GLN A 48 5.02 -10.73 6.29
C GLN A 48 6.27 -9.85 6.51
N VAL A 49 6.22 -8.57 6.11
CA VAL A 49 7.33 -7.61 6.24
C VAL A 49 7.03 -6.49 7.22
N ARG A 50 6.08 -6.70 8.15
CA ARG A 50 5.69 -5.76 9.20
C ARG A 50 6.89 -5.17 9.96
N PHE A 51 7.90 -5.98 10.23
CA PHE A 51 9.09 -5.56 10.97
C PHE A 51 9.89 -4.44 10.28
N GLN A 52 9.68 -4.22 8.98
CA GLN A 52 10.32 -3.14 8.21
C GLN A 52 9.58 -1.81 8.31
N LYS A 53 8.39 -1.76 8.93
CA LYS A 53 7.63 -0.51 9.09
C LYS A 53 8.45 0.64 9.68
N PRO A 54 9.21 0.47 10.79
CA PRO A 54 9.99 1.57 11.36
C PRO A 54 11.07 2.09 10.40
N GLU A 55 11.67 1.20 9.61
CA GLU A 55 12.68 1.58 8.63
C GLU A 55 12.05 2.40 7.48
N ILE A 56 10.89 1.96 6.99
CA ILE A 56 10.17 2.66 5.91
C ILE A 56 9.62 4.01 6.39
N GLU A 57 9.13 4.08 7.62
CA GLU A 57 8.71 5.34 8.25
C GLU A 57 9.89 6.32 8.36
N ALA A 58 11.08 5.85 8.72
CA ALA A 58 12.29 6.66 8.75
C ALA A 58 12.68 7.17 7.35
N VAL A 59 12.46 6.39 6.30
CA VAL A 59 12.69 6.81 4.91
C VAL A 59 11.62 7.79 4.42
N ALA A 60 10.36 7.59 4.82
CA ALA A 60 9.25 8.47 4.49
C ALA A 60 9.35 9.83 5.19
N GLN A 61 10.01 9.90 6.35
CA GLN A 61 10.22 11.15 7.11
C GLN A 61 8.91 11.91 7.37
N GLY A 62 7.80 11.20 7.55
CA GLY A 62 6.47 11.78 7.78
C GLY A 62 5.83 12.44 6.56
N LYS A 63 6.44 12.37 5.37
CA LYS A 63 5.85 12.93 4.13
C LYS A 63 4.63 12.14 3.64
N MET A 64 4.53 10.87 4.00
CA MET A 64 3.40 10.00 3.66
C MET A 64 3.12 8.99 4.79
N PRO A 65 1.87 8.54 4.94
CA PRO A 65 1.53 7.47 5.86
C PRO A 65 2.11 6.13 5.42
N VAL A 66 2.65 5.41 6.38
CA VAL A 66 3.14 4.03 6.22
C VAL A 66 2.34 3.12 7.13
N ALA A 67 1.65 2.15 6.54
CA ALA A 67 0.82 1.22 7.30
C ALA A 67 1.05 -0.23 6.87
N VAL A 68 0.63 -1.16 7.73
CA VAL A 68 0.71 -2.60 7.47
C VAL A 68 -0.69 -3.10 7.14
N ILE A 69 -0.80 -3.86 6.06
CA ILE A 69 -2.05 -4.49 5.65
C ILE A 69 -2.43 -5.56 6.67
N GLU A 70 -3.70 -5.58 7.07
CA GLU A 70 -4.23 -6.58 7.98
C GLU A 70 -4.09 -8.00 7.40
N MET A 71 -3.67 -8.94 8.25
CA MET A 71 -3.41 -10.32 7.80
C MET A 71 -4.67 -10.99 7.23
N LYS A 72 -5.83 -10.64 7.78
CA LYS A 72 -7.13 -11.11 7.29
C LYS A 72 -7.39 -10.67 5.86
N ASP A 73 -7.22 -9.38 5.57
CA ASP A 73 -7.49 -8.81 4.24
C ASP A 73 -6.45 -9.26 3.22
N TYR A 74 -5.19 -9.39 3.65
CA TYR A 74 -4.12 -9.94 2.81
C TYR A 74 -4.37 -11.42 2.48
N GLY A 75 -4.73 -12.23 3.48
CA GLY A 75 -4.99 -13.66 3.31
C GLY A 75 -6.23 -13.98 2.49
N THR A 76 -7.26 -13.14 2.58
CA THR A 76 -8.48 -13.25 1.76
C THR A 76 -8.39 -12.52 0.43
N MET A 77 -7.26 -11.85 0.14
CA MET A 77 -7.05 -11.00 -1.04
C MET A 77 -8.15 -9.93 -1.22
N ASN A 78 -8.63 -9.36 -0.12
CA ASN A 78 -9.71 -8.39 -0.11
C ASN A 78 -9.23 -7.01 -0.58
N GLY A 79 -9.16 -6.81 -1.90
CA GLY A 79 -8.70 -5.55 -2.50
C GLY A 79 -9.55 -4.34 -2.12
N GLN A 80 -10.85 -4.51 -1.88
CA GLN A 80 -11.71 -3.42 -1.44
C GLN A 80 -11.29 -2.90 -0.06
N ALA A 81 -11.19 -3.79 0.94
CA ALA A 81 -10.84 -3.39 2.30
C ALA A 81 -9.44 -2.73 2.35
N VAL A 82 -8.49 -3.23 1.56
CA VAL A 82 -7.14 -2.65 1.50
C VAL A 82 -7.14 -1.28 0.82
N LEU A 83 -7.94 -1.07 -0.23
CA LEU A 83 -8.10 0.24 -0.86
C LEU A 83 -8.75 1.26 0.09
N GLU A 84 -9.86 0.90 0.72
CA GLU A 84 -10.54 1.76 1.70
C GLU A 84 -9.63 2.11 2.87
N PHE A 85 -8.82 1.15 3.34
CA PHE A 85 -7.81 1.39 4.36
C PHE A 85 -6.75 2.40 3.89
N ALA A 86 -6.22 2.26 2.67
CA ALA A 86 -5.28 3.22 2.09
C ALA A 86 -5.88 4.64 2.01
N MET A 87 -7.12 4.75 1.54
CA MET A 87 -7.82 6.03 1.42
C MET A 87 -8.05 6.71 2.77
N LYS A 88 -8.38 5.95 3.81
CA LYS A 88 -8.52 6.47 5.18
C LYS A 88 -7.21 7.07 5.71
N LEU A 89 -6.07 6.49 5.34
CA LEU A 89 -4.76 7.01 5.75
C LEU A 89 -4.40 8.32 5.02
N LEU A 90 -4.84 8.49 3.77
CA LEU A 90 -4.63 9.72 3.00
C LEU A 90 -5.52 10.89 3.47
N GLN A 91 -6.65 10.58 4.11
CA GLN A 91 -7.60 11.58 4.62
C GLN A 91 -7.31 12.02 6.07
N GLN A 92 -6.27 11.49 6.71
CA GLN A 92 -5.79 11.89 8.03
C GLN A 92 -4.77 13.01 7.95
#